data_AF-A0AAW9NPP2-F1
#
_entry.id   AF-A0AAW9NPP2-F1
#
_cell.length_a   1.000
_cell.length_b   1.000
_cell.length_c   1.000
_cell.angle_alpha   90.00
_cell.angle_beta   90.00
_cell.angle_gamma   90.00
#
_symmetry.space_group_name_H-M   'P 1'
#
loop_
_entity.id
_entity.type
_entity.pdbx_description
1 polymer ?
#
loop_
_entity_poly.entity_id
_entity_poly.type
_entity_poly.pdbx_seq_one_letter_code
_entity_poly.pdbx_strand_id
1 'polypeptide(L)'
;MEQALVNAGFQIKPVGEFQTDFLKNNVDVSFVFVRYSDNGDIVAKGFPDWVWRKDALPMELYNLRGVSINVLNPYQLLEEKSVYEQGTGRTLRPEDFKSIKIIKQIIDAKS
;
A
#
# COMPACT_ATOMS: atom_id res chain seq x y z
N MET A 1 -15.66 10.26 -0.42
CA MET A 1 -14.20 10.35 -0.69
C MET A 1 -13.93 10.64 -2.16
N GLU A 2 -14.38 9.79 -3.09
CA GLU A 2 -14.11 9.93 -4.52
C GLU A 2 -14.52 11.29 -5.08
N GLN A 3 -15.75 11.75 -4.81
CA GLN A 3 -16.20 13.08 -5.24
C GLN A 3 -15.32 14.21 -4.70
N ALA A 4 -14.80 14.09 -3.48
CA ALA A 4 -13.91 15.10 -2.90
C ALA A 4 -12.54 15.11 -3.62
N LEU A 5 -12.02 13.94 -3.99
CA LEU A 5 -10.80 13.82 -4.80
C LEU A 5 -11.02 14.38 -6.21
N VAL A 6 -12.16 14.09 -6.84
CA VAL A 6 -12.53 14.68 -8.14
C VAL A 6 -12.61 16.20 -8.04
N ASN A 7 -13.25 16.74 -7.00
CA ASN A 7 -13.31 18.18 -6.75
C ASN A 7 -11.93 18.80 -6.49
N ALA A 8 -10.99 18.03 -5.93
CA ALA A 8 -9.58 18.41 -5.79
C ALA A 8 -8.79 18.25 -7.11
N GLY A 9 -9.46 17.91 -8.21
CA GLY A 9 -8.93 17.80 -9.57
C GLY A 9 -8.18 16.50 -9.85
N PHE A 10 -8.50 15.42 -9.15
CA PHE A 10 -8.08 14.07 -9.54
C PHE A 10 -9.01 13.54 -10.65
N GLN A 11 -8.46 12.77 -11.58
CA GLN A 11 -9.22 12.07 -12.60
C GLN A 11 -9.36 10.61 -12.20
N ILE A 12 -10.58 10.09 -12.11
CA ILE A 12 -10.82 8.69 -11.76
C ILE A 12 -10.43 7.78 -12.96
N LYS A 13 -9.66 6.73 -12.70
CA LYS A 13 -9.41 5.63 -13.63
C LYS A 13 -10.47 4.53 -13.42
N PRO A 14 -10.61 3.52 -14.31
CA PRO A 14 -11.60 2.46 -14.11
C PRO A 14 -11.51 1.88 -12.70
N VAL A 15 -12.63 1.95 -11.98
CA VAL A 15 -12.70 1.54 -10.57
C VAL A 15 -12.62 0.02 -10.52
N GLY A 16 -11.59 -0.50 -9.86
CA GLY A 16 -11.54 -1.91 -9.49
C GLY A 16 -12.43 -2.16 -8.28
N GLU A 17 -12.86 -3.39 -8.05
CA GLU A 17 -13.71 -3.75 -6.90
C GLU A 17 -13.03 -3.45 -5.54
N PHE A 18 -11.70 -3.28 -5.52
CA PHE A 18 -10.87 -3.34 -4.32
C PHE A 18 -9.96 -2.12 -4.12
N GLN A 19 -9.83 -1.28 -5.13
CA GLN A 19 -9.05 -0.06 -5.11
C GLN A 19 -9.69 0.97 -6.04
N THR A 20 -9.55 2.24 -5.69
CA THR A 20 -9.88 3.33 -6.62
C THR A 20 -8.58 3.96 -7.10
N ASP A 21 -8.34 3.86 -8.41
CA ASP A 21 -7.18 4.45 -9.06
C ASP A 21 -7.53 5.84 -9.59
N PHE A 22 -6.60 6.77 -9.45
CA PHE A 22 -6.72 8.14 -9.93
C PHE A 22 -5.46 8.58 -10.68
N LEU A 23 -5.60 9.62 -11.49
CA LEU A 23 -4.51 10.37 -12.10
C LEU A 23 -4.56 11.82 -11.61
N LYS A 24 -3.42 12.35 -11.15
CA LYS A 24 -3.27 13.77 -10.80
C LYS A 24 -1.92 14.28 -11.30
N ASN A 25 -1.92 15.34 -12.10
CA ASN A 25 -0.68 15.94 -12.63
C ASN A 25 0.26 14.91 -13.28
N ASN A 26 -0.30 13.98 -14.06
CA ASN A 26 0.42 12.86 -14.70
C ASN A 26 1.06 11.84 -13.73
N VAL A 27 0.59 11.78 -12.48
CA VAL A 27 0.99 10.81 -11.47
C VAL A 27 -0.19 9.90 -11.14
N ASP A 28 0.06 8.60 -11.20
CA ASP A 28 -0.91 7.57 -10.80
C ASP A 28 -0.96 7.47 -9.27
N VAL A 29 -2.18 7.47 -8.73
CA VAL A 29 -2.45 7.37 -7.30
C VAL A 29 -3.49 6.29 -7.07
N SER A 30 -3.14 5.25 -6.32
CA SER A 30 -4.05 4.16 -5.96
C SER A 30 -4.43 4.28 -4.49
N PHE A 31 -5.73 4.20 -4.20
CA PHE A 31 -6.24 4.12 -2.83
C PHE A 31 -6.77 2.70 -2.58
N VAL A 32 -6.11 1.99 -1.66
CA VAL A 32 -6.55 0.67 -1.17
C VAL A 32 -7.38 0.88 0.09
N PHE A 33 -8.54 0.21 0.15
CA PHE A 33 -9.44 0.31 1.29
C PHE A 33 -9.22 -0.85 2.26
N VAL A 34 -8.88 -0.52 3.49
CA VAL A 34 -8.73 -1.47 4.60
C VAL A 34 -9.70 -1.12 5.72
N ARG A 35 -10.08 -2.13 6.50
CA ARG A 35 -10.90 -1.98 7.71
C ARG A 35 -10.35 -2.86 8.82
N TYR A 36 -10.70 -2.53 10.06
CA TYR A 36 -10.54 -3.47 11.16
C TYR A 36 -11.74 -4.44 11.19
N SER A 37 -11.47 -5.72 11.45
CA SER A 37 -12.49 -6.71 11.81
C SER A 37 -12.90 -6.55 13.28
N ASP A 38 -13.96 -7.24 13.69
CA ASP A 38 -14.42 -7.25 15.10
C ASP A 38 -13.35 -7.81 16.05
N ASN A 39 -12.42 -8.61 15.53
CA ASN A 39 -11.30 -9.19 16.28
C ASN A 39 -10.04 -8.30 16.28
N GLY A 40 -10.10 -7.12 15.64
CA GLY A 40 -8.99 -6.18 15.53
C GLY A 40 -7.97 -6.51 14.45
N ASP A 41 -8.26 -7.46 13.57
CA ASP A 41 -7.39 -7.76 12.41
C ASP A 41 -7.64 -6.74 11.30
N ILE A 42 -6.60 -6.41 10.53
CA ILE A 42 -6.74 -5.55 9.35
C ILE A 42 -7.18 -6.42 8.17
N VAL A 43 -8.24 -6.01 7.51
CA VAL A 43 -8.81 -6.71 6.36
C VAL A 43 -8.93 -5.74 5.20
N ALA A 44 -8.30 -6.07 4.09
CA ALA A 44 -8.60 -5.45 2.80
C ALA A 44 -9.69 -6.28 2.12
N LYS A 45 -10.69 -5.63 1.52
CA LYS A 45 -11.64 -6.33 0.66
C LYS A 45 -10.99 -6.40 -0.72
N GLY A 46 -10.50 -7.56 -1.13
CA GLY A 46 -9.91 -7.75 -2.45
C GLY A 46 -8.68 -8.62 -2.53
N PHE A 47 -8.31 -8.95 -3.78
CA PHE A 47 -7.25 -9.88 -4.14
C PHE A 47 -5.86 -9.30 -3.85
N PRO A 48 -4.92 -10.08 -3.30
CA PRO A 48 -5.05 -11.42 -2.70
C PRO A 48 -5.52 -11.33 -1.25
N ASP A 49 -5.80 -12.48 -0.61
CA ASP A 49 -5.92 -12.58 0.86
C ASP A 49 -4.59 -12.19 1.53
N TRP A 50 -4.19 -10.93 1.42
CA TRP A 50 -3.05 -10.38 2.12
C TRP A 50 -3.34 -10.49 3.60
N VAL A 51 -2.56 -11.34 4.25
CA VAL A 51 -2.54 -11.39 5.70
C VAL A 51 -1.90 -10.09 6.15
N TRP A 52 -2.72 -9.16 6.63
CA TRP A 52 -2.22 -7.92 7.20
C TRP A 52 -1.71 -8.19 8.61
N ARG A 53 -0.50 -7.75 8.88
CA ARG A 53 0.04 -7.79 10.24
C ARG A 53 -0.74 -6.83 11.13
N LYS A 54 -0.87 -7.17 12.42
CA LYS A 54 -1.52 -6.27 13.41
C LYS A 54 -0.78 -4.93 13.57
N ASP A 55 0.52 -4.93 13.29
CA ASP A 55 1.40 -3.77 13.33
C ASP A 55 1.60 -3.13 11.93
N ALA A 56 0.80 -3.50 10.91
CA ALA A 56 0.97 -3.02 9.54
C ALA A 56 0.80 -1.50 9.39
N LEU A 57 -0.07 -0.89 10.20
CA LEU A 57 -0.41 0.54 10.17
C LEU A 57 0.12 1.23 11.44
N PRO A 58 1.45 1.49 11.55
CA PRO A 58 2.01 2.15 12.72
C PRO A 58 1.60 3.62 12.79
N MET A 59 1.45 4.14 14.01
CA MET A 59 1.17 5.56 14.27
C MET A 59 2.44 6.44 14.20
N GLU A 60 3.59 5.87 13.87
CA GLU A 60 4.86 6.60 13.68
C GLU A 60 4.78 7.52 12.45
N LEU A 61 5.20 8.78 12.63
CA LEU A 61 5.23 9.78 11.56
C LEU A 61 6.63 9.90 10.97
N TYR A 62 6.70 9.89 9.64
CA TYR A 62 7.90 10.14 8.87
C TYR A 62 7.79 11.48 8.15
N ASN A 63 8.91 12.19 8.04
CA ASN A 63 8.96 13.47 7.37
C ASN A 63 9.58 13.33 5.97
N LEU A 64 8.82 13.67 4.95
CA LEU A 64 9.30 13.76 3.56
C LEU A 64 9.04 15.16 3.02
N ARG A 65 10.12 15.92 2.81
CA ARG A 65 10.07 17.28 2.24
C ARG A 65 9.06 18.22 2.94
N GLY A 66 9.00 18.16 4.27
CA GLY A 66 8.11 18.98 5.09
C GLY A 66 6.69 18.44 5.24
N VAL A 67 6.39 17.26 4.70
CA VAL A 67 5.13 16.54 4.93
C VAL A 67 5.37 15.43 5.95
N SER A 68 4.63 15.48 7.07
CA SER A 68 4.60 14.41 8.06
C SER A 68 3.50 13.40 7.69
N ILE A 69 3.84 12.12 7.58
CA ILE A 69 2.92 11.07 7.14
C ILE A 69 3.20 9.75 7.84
N ASN A 70 2.15 8.98 8.13
CA ASN A 70 2.28 7.58 8.55
C ASN A 70 2.57 6.72 7.33
N VAL A 71 3.53 5.80 7.45
CA VAL A 71 3.89 4.87 6.39
C VAL A 71 3.61 3.44 6.83
N LEU A 72 3.41 2.56 5.85
CA LEU A 72 3.23 1.14 6.13
C LEU A 72 4.47 0.55 6.79
N ASN A 73 4.26 -0.38 7.71
CA ASN A 73 5.34 -1.12 8.34
C ASN A 73 6.20 -1.82 7.27
N PRO A 74 7.55 -1.70 7.31
CA PRO A 74 8.41 -2.33 6.31
C PRO A 74 8.27 -3.86 6.24
N TYR A 75 7.91 -4.53 7.36
CA TYR A 75 7.63 -5.97 7.33
C TYR A 75 6.37 -6.29 6.50
N GLN A 76 5.31 -5.48 6.63
CA GLN A 76 4.10 -5.62 5.80
C GLN A 76 4.43 -5.40 4.31
N LEU A 77 5.22 -4.37 3.97
CA LEU A 77 5.63 -4.13 2.58
C LEU A 77 6.41 -5.30 1.96
N LEU A 78 7.26 -5.95 2.77
CA LEU A 78 8.03 -7.12 2.33
C LEU A 78 7.13 -8.35 2.12
N GLU A 79 6.18 -8.57 3.03
CA GLU A 79 5.22 -9.68 2.95
C GLU A 79 4.29 -9.53 1.74
N GLU A 80 3.75 -8.35 1.47
CA GLU A 80 2.94 -8.09 0.28
C GLU A 80 3.69 -8.41 -1.02
N LYS A 81 4.98 -8.05 -1.09
CA LYS A 81 5.84 -8.35 -2.23
C LYS A 81 6.09 -9.86 -2.40
N SER A 82 6.13 -10.64 -1.32
CA SER A 82 6.42 -12.08 -1.41
C SER A 82 5.23 -12.90 -1.90
N VAL A 83 4.01 -12.47 -1.59
CA VAL A 83 2.77 -13.12 -2.05
C VAL A 83 2.16 -12.46 -3.29
N TYR A 84 2.78 -11.38 -3.81
CA TYR A 84 2.27 -10.63 -4.96
C TYR A 84 2.05 -11.51 -6.19
N GLU A 85 2.98 -12.38 -6.54
CA GLU A 85 2.83 -13.24 -7.73
C GLU A 85 1.73 -14.28 -7.52
N GLN A 86 1.69 -14.91 -6.35
CA GLN A 86 0.68 -15.93 -6.00
C GLN A 86 -0.72 -15.33 -6.07
N GLY A 87 -0.84 -14.10 -5.62
CA GLY A 87 -2.11 -13.43 -5.55
C GLY A 87 -2.53 -12.71 -6.83
N THR A 88 -1.61 -12.13 -7.60
CA THR A 88 -2.01 -11.40 -8.82
C THR A 88 -1.87 -12.24 -10.09
N GLY A 89 -1.17 -13.38 -10.02
CA GLY A 89 -0.73 -14.14 -11.19
C GLY A 89 0.32 -13.39 -12.04
N ARG A 90 0.80 -12.23 -11.59
CA ARG A 90 1.78 -11.41 -12.31
C ARG A 90 3.18 -11.65 -11.77
N THR A 91 4.14 -11.79 -12.67
CA THR A 91 5.56 -11.91 -12.30
C THR A 91 6.09 -10.60 -11.74
N LEU A 92 6.97 -10.69 -10.74
CA LEU A 92 7.70 -9.55 -10.19
C LEU A 92 8.57 -8.89 -11.28
N ARG A 93 8.58 -7.56 -11.29
CA ARG A 93 9.42 -6.77 -12.21
C ARG A 93 10.81 -6.60 -11.61
N PRO A 94 11.83 -6.24 -12.43
CA PRO A 94 13.15 -5.88 -11.93
C PRO A 94 13.15 -4.84 -10.79
N GLU A 95 12.24 -3.86 -10.85
CA GLU A 95 12.05 -2.83 -9.82
C GLU A 95 11.54 -3.39 -8.50
N ASP A 96 10.75 -4.46 -8.55
CA ASP A 96 10.22 -5.11 -7.35
C ASP A 96 11.35 -5.83 -6.58
N PHE A 97 12.30 -6.48 -7.27
CA PHE A 97 13.49 -7.07 -6.65
C PHE A 97 14.38 -6.03 -5.98
N LYS A 98 14.57 -4.87 -6.62
CA LYS A 98 15.32 -3.74 -6.02
C LYS A 98 14.62 -3.24 -4.76
N SER A 99 13.30 -3.09 -4.81
CA SER A 99 12.49 -2.66 -3.66
C SER A 99 12.60 -3.65 -2.50
N ILE A 100 12.49 -4.96 -2.76
CA ILE A 100 12.67 -6.01 -1.75
C ILE A 100 14.04 -5.89 -1.05
N LYS A 101 15.11 -5.66 -1.81
CA LYS A 101 16.45 -5.47 -1.24
C LYS A 101 16.52 -4.25 -0.32
N ILE A 102 15.97 -3.12 -0.75
CA ILE A 102 15.95 -1.89 0.04
C ILE A 102 15.14 -2.06 1.32
N ILE A 103 13.96 -2.70 1.23
CA ILE A 103 13.10 -2.95 2.39
C ILE A 103 13.83 -3.81 3.44
N LYS A 104 14.53 -4.87 3.00
CA LYS A 104 15.36 -5.68 3.89
C LYS A 104 16.45 -4.87 4.59
N GLN A 105 17.15 -4.00 3.86
CA GLN A 105 18.15 -3.11 4.46
C GLN A 105 17.58 -2.16 5.51
N ILE A 106 16.36 -1.64 5.29
CA ILE A 106 15.65 -0.80 6.27
C ILE A 106 15.31 -1.59 7.53
N ILE A 107 14.87 -2.84 7.37
CA ILE A 107 14.56 -3.74 8.49
C ILE A 107 15.83 -4.05 9.30
N ASP A 108 16.91 -4.41 8.62
CA ASP A 108 18.18 -4.78 9.27
C ASP A 108 18.79 -3.58 10.03
N ALA A 109 18.63 -2.35 9.52
CA ALA A 109 19.14 -1.15 10.16
C ALA A 109 18.34 -0.72 11.41
N LYS A 110 17.14 -1.28 11.63
CA LYS A 110 16.30 -1.04 12.81
C LYS A 110 16.46 -2.09 13.91
N SER A 111 17.18 -3.18 13.61
CA SER A 111 17.43 -4.31 14.53
C SER A 111 18.70 -4.08 15.34
#